data_AF-A0ABD5LYB1-F1
#
_entry.id   AF-A0ABD5LYB1-F1
#
_cell.length_a   1.000
_cell.length_b   1.000
_cell.length_c   1.000
_cell.angle_alpha   90.00
_cell.angle_beta   90.00
_cell.angle_gamma   90.00
#
_symmetry.space_group_name_H-M   'P 1'
#
loop_
_entity.id
_entity.type
_entity.pdbx_description
1 polymer ?
#
loop_
_entity_poly.entity_id
_entity_poly.type
_entity_poly.pdbx_seq_one_letter_code
_entity_poly.pdbx_strand_id
1 'polypeptide(L)' 'MGVHKDTYTTSILVEDFPITDYGKIIWWKNNQDVLDKKYNLFKAKDSSFYIYIWNYGDGYLEEGKYDRLCFTEIKSNKNV' A
#
# COMPACT_ATOMS: atom_id res chain seq x y z
N MET A 1 3.87 -7.19 -5.96
CA MET A 1 2.78 -6.27 -5.53
C MET A 1 2.08 -6.80 -4.28
N GLY A 2 2.00 -5.99 -3.21
CA GLY A 2 1.31 -6.33 -1.95
C GLY A 2 0.20 -5.32 -1.63
N VAL A 3 -0.84 -5.73 -0.91
CA VAL A 3 -1.94 -4.84 -0.49
C VAL A 3 -2.28 -5.11 0.97
N HIS A 4 -2.14 -4.07 1.80
CA HIS A 4 -2.37 -4.13 3.24
C HIS A 4 -3.44 -3.14 3.64
N LYS A 5 -4.39 -3.57 4.47
CA LYS A 5 -5.55 -2.77 4.84
C LYS A 5 -5.64 -2.60 6.34
N ASP A 6 -5.90 -1.36 6.76
CA ASP A 6 -6.30 -1.02 8.12
C ASP A 6 -7.71 -0.37 8.09
N THR A 7 -8.19 0.03 9.26
CA THR A 7 -9.50 0.62 9.53
C THR A 7 -9.79 1.83 8.64
N TYR A 8 -8.79 2.63 8.31
CA TYR A 8 -8.94 3.83 7.47
C TYR A 8 -7.98 3.89 6.28
N THR A 9 -6.99 3.02 6.20
CA THR A 9 -5.93 3.11 5.20
C THR A 9 -5.81 1.84 4.38
N THR A 10 -5.40 1.98 3.12
CA THR A 10 -4.96 0.87 2.27
C THR A 10 -3.57 1.22 1.73
N SER A 11 -2.58 0.38 2.00
CA SER A 11 -1.23 0.50 1.46
C SER A 11 -1.07 -0.48 0.30
N ILE A 12 -0.76 0.03 -0.88
CA ILE A 12 -0.50 -0.74 -2.10
C ILE A 12 1.00 -0.66 -2.37
N LEU A 13 1.69 -1.80 -2.29
CA LEU A 13 3.12 -1.93 -2.55
C LEU A 13 3.32 -2.34 -4.01
N VAL A 14 3.94 -1.48 -4.81
CA VAL A 14 4.23 -1.75 -6.23
C VAL A 14 5.74 -1.71 -6.48
N GLU A 15 6.15 -2.41 -7.53
CA GLU A 15 7.49 -2.30 -8.10
C GLU A 15 7.45 -1.27 -9.24
N ASP A 16 8.58 -0.61 -9.50
CA ASP A 16 8.73 0.36 -10.60
C ASP A 16 7.68 1.48 -10.62
N PHE A 17 7.29 1.99 -9.44
CA PHE A 17 6.34 3.10 -9.37
C PHE A 17 6.91 4.35 -10.05
N PRO A 18 6.11 5.13 -10.82
CA PRO A 18 6.61 6.33 -11.47
C PRO A 18 7.18 7.34 -10.49
N ILE A 19 8.34 7.91 -10.83
CA ILE A 19 9.06 8.87 -9.97
C ILE A 19 8.40 10.26 -10.07
N THR A 20 7.93 10.65 -11.25
CA THR A 20 7.33 11.97 -11.48
C THR A 20 5.87 12.01 -11.04
N ASP A 21 5.43 13.16 -10.53
CA ASP A 21 4.05 13.31 -10.08
C ASP A 21 3.03 13.14 -11.22
N TYR A 22 3.39 13.61 -12.42
CA TYR A 22 2.61 13.33 -13.63
C TYR A 22 2.48 11.82 -13.89
N GLY A 23 3.59 11.08 -13.82
CA GLY A 23 3.59 9.63 -14.00
C GLY A 23 2.73 8.93 -12.95
N LYS A 24 2.80 9.34 -11.69
CA LYS A 24 1.99 8.79 -10.59
C LYS A 24 0.49 9.02 -10.82
N ILE A 25 0.10 10.23 -11.25
CA ILE A 25 -1.29 10.56 -11.56
C ILE A 25 -1.82 9.72 -12.71
N ILE A 26 -1.04 9.59 -13.80
CA ILE A 26 -1.44 8.78 -14.96
C ILE A 26 -1.54 7.30 -14.58
N TRP A 27 -0.57 6.77 -13.83
CA TRP A 27 -0.62 5.41 -13.35
C TRP A 27 -1.87 5.15 -12.51
N TRP A 28 -2.19 6.04 -11.57
CA TRP A 28 -3.39 5.91 -10.75
C TRP A 28 -4.67 5.90 -11.60
N LYS A 29 -4.81 6.86 -12.51
CA LYS A 29 -5.96 6.95 -13.42
C LYS A 29 -6.17 5.68 -14.25
N ASN A 30 -5.08 5.05 -14.69
CA ASN A 30 -5.14 3.84 -15.52
C ASN A 30 -5.41 2.56 -14.73
N ASN A 31 -5.11 2.53 -13.42
CA ASN A 31 -5.14 1.29 -12.63
C ASN A 31 -6.22 1.27 -11.53
N GLN A 32 -6.75 2.43 -11.11
CA GLN A 32 -7.63 2.52 -9.95
C GLN A 32 -8.86 1.60 -10.03
N ASP A 33 -9.50 1.47 -11.20
CA ASP A 33 -10.71 0.66 -11.37
C ASP A 33 -10.40 -0.84 -11.28
N VAL A 34 -9.27 -1.26 -11.85
CA VAL A 34 -8.80 -2.65 -11.80
C VAL A 34 -8.40 -3.01 -10.38
N LEU A 35 -7.70 -2.10 -9.69
CA LEU A 35 -7.29 -2.30 -8.32
C LEU A 35 -8.50 -2.32 -7.38
N ASP A 36 -9.49 -1.45 -7.58
CA ASP A 36 -10.73 -1.44 -6.80
C ASP A 36 -11.51 -2.73 -7.00
N LYS A 37 -11.68 -3.19 -8.25
CA LYS A 37 -12.36 -4.46 -8.52
C LYS A 37 -11.68 -5.65 -7.84
N LYS A 38 -10.34 -5.64 -7.76
CA LYS A 38 -9.56 -6.75 -7.20
C LYS A 38 -9.47 -6.70 -5.68
N TYR A 39 -9.33 -5.50 -5.12
CA TYR A 39 -9.00 -5.32 -3.72
C TYR A 39 -10.10 -4.64 -2.93
N ASN A 40 -11.20 -4.18 -3.52
CA ASN A 40 -12.26 -3.41 -2.88
C ASN A 40 -11.66 -2.19 -2.15
N LEU A 41 -11.08 -1.27 -2.93
CA LEU A 41 -10.30 -0.13 -2.44
C LEU A 41 -11.23 0.96 -1.89
N PHE A 42 -12.30 1.25 -2.60
CA PHE A 42 -13.23 2.30 -2.24
C PHE A 42 -14.19 1.75 -1.17
N LYS A 43 -13.91 2.11 0.09
CA LYS A 43 -14.82 1.83 1.20
C LYS A 43 -16.16 2.54 0.97
N ALA A 44 -17.21 2.04 1.62
CA ALA A 44 -18.57 2.59 1.51
C ALA A 44 -18.58 4.11 1.68
N LYS A 45 -19.56 4.75 1.00
CA LYS A 45 -19.72 6.21 0.84
C LYS A 45 -19.57 7.04 2.12
N ASP A 46 -19.79 6.45 3.29
CA ASP A 46 -19.89 7.15 4.56
C ASP A 46 -18.60 7.11 5.40
N SER A 47 -17.46 6.68 4.83
CA SER A 47 -16.17 6.64 5.54
C SER A 47 -15.07 7.40 4.80
N SER A 48 -14.30 8.19 5.53
CA SER A 48 -13.04 8.73 5.03
C SER A 48 -12.01 7.60 5.00
N PHE A 49 -11.36 7.41 3.85
CA PHE A 49 -10.30 6.43 3.68
C PHE A 49 -9.12 7.03 2.92
N TYR A 50 -7.95 6.49 3.16
CA TYR A 50 -6.70 6.89 2.51
C TYR A 50 -6.10 5.71 1.76
N ILE A 51 -5.65 5.95 0.54
CA ILE A 51 -4.90 4.97 -0.24
C ILE A 51 -3.47 5.51 -0.38
N TYR A 52 -2.52 4.74 0.12
CA TYR A 52 -1.09 5.01 -0.01
C TYR A 52 -0.50 4.03 -1.01
N ILE A 53 0.26 4.53 -1.98
CA ILE A 53 0.97 3.69 -2.95
C ILE A 53 2.46 3.86 -2.71
N TRP A 54 3.13 2.75 -2.41
CA TRP A 54 4.53 2.70 -2.05
C TRP A 54 5.32 2.03 -3.15
N ASN A 55 6.41 2.66 -3.58
CA ASN A 55 7.45 1.95 -4.32
C ASN A 55 8.28 1.17 -3.30
N TYR A 56 8.08 -0.14 -3.22
CA TYR A 56 8.62 -0.92 -2.10
C TYR A 56 10.04 -1.45 -2.33
N GLY A 57 10.67 -1.10 -3.45
CA GLY A 57 12.12 -1.22 -3.70
C GLY A 57 12.71 -2.55 -3.24
N ASP A 58 13.39 -2.50 -2.08
CA ASP A 58 14.16 -3.61 -1.47
C ASP A 58 13.32 -4.75 -0.91
N GLY A 59 11.99 -4.67 -0.96
CA GLY A 59 11.15 -5.74 -0.46
C GLY A 59 10.52 -5.48 0.91
N TYR A 60 9.95 -6.53 1.50
CA TYR A 60 9.62 -6.54 2.92
C TYR A 60 10.90 -6.71 3.72
N LEU A 61 11.10 -5.87 4.73
CA LEU A 61 12.32 -5.87 5.52
C LEU A 61 12.02 -6.25 6.98
N GLU A 62 12.81 -7.15 7.56
CA GLU A 62 12.68 -7.58 8.97
C GLU A 62 12.89 -6.45 9.98
N GLU A 63 12.01 -6.31 10.96
CA GLU A 63 12.10 -5.28 12.00
C GLU A 63 13.53 -5.03 12.51
N GLY A 64 13.98 -3.80 12.30
CA GLY A 64 15.35 -3.34 12.57
C GLY A 64 15.37 -2.13 13.50
N LYS A 65 16.48 -1.41 13.52
CA LYS A 65 16.68 -0.24 14.40
C LYS A 65 16.01 1.05 13.93
N TYR A 66 15.42 1.04 12.74
CA TYR A 66 14.81 2.21 12.11
C TYR A 66 13.30 2.02 11.99
N ASP A 67 12.56 3.12 12.06
CA ASP A 67 11.12 3.12 11.86
C ASP A 67 10.76 2.64 10.45
N ARG A 68 9.80 1.72 10.39
CA ARG A 68 9.29 1.15 9.14
C ARG A 68 7.77 1.14 9.19
N LEU A 69 7.16 1.18 8.01
CA LEU A 69 5.74 0.89 7.89
C LEU A 69 5.52 -0.59 8.20
N CYS A 70 4.89 -0.86 9.34
CA CYS A 70 4.55 -2.22 9.78
C CYS A 70 3.11 -2.56 9.40
N PHE A 71 2.88 -3.82 9.06
CA PHE A 71 1.57 -4.36 8.71
C PHE A 71 1.18 -5.39 9.77
N THR A 72 0.02 -5.22 10.40
CA THR A 72 -0.40 -5.98 11.60
C THR A 72 -0.59 -7.47 11.34
N GLU A 73 -0.86 -7.85 10.09
CA GLU A 73 -0.95 -9.23 9.63
C GLU A 73 0.42 -9.92 9.50
N ILE A 74 1.52 -9.16 9.38
CA ILE A 74 2.87 -9.69 9.29
C ILE A 74 3.45 -9.77 10.70
N LYS A 75 3.48 -10.99 11.23
CA LYS A 75 4.06 -11.24 12.55
C LYS A 75 5.59 -11.22 12.47
N SER A 76 6.22 -10.62 13.47
CA SER A 76 7.67 -10.73 13.66
C SER A 76 8.03 -12.17 13.98
N ASN A 77 9.10 -12.68 13.37
CA ASN A 77 9.66 -14.01 13.67
C ASN A 77 10.43 -14.02 15.01
N LYS A 78 10.54 -12.88 15.69
CA LYS A 78 11.14 -12.80 17.02
C LYS A 78 10.07 -13.12 18.06
N ASN A 79 10.26 -14.22 18.77
CA ASN A 79 9.60 -14.43 20.05
C ASN A 79 10.14 -13.36 21.01
N VAL A 80 9.29 -12.42 21.42
CA VAL A 80 9.58 -11.47 22.51
C VAL A 80 9.31 -12.17 23.83
#